data_AF-A0A7S1S3C4-F1
#
_entry.id   AF-A0A7S1S3C4-F1
#
_cell.length_a   1.000
_cell.length_b   1.000
_cell.length_c   1.000
_cell.angle_alpha   90.00
_cell.angle_beta   90.00
_cell.angle_gamma   90.00
#
_symmetry.space_group_name_H-M   'P 1'
#
loop_
_entity.id
_entity.type
_entity.pdbx_description
1 polymer ?
#
loop_
_entity_poly.entity_id
_entity_poly.type
_entity_poly.pdbx_seq_one_letter_code
_entity_poly.pdbx_strand_id
1 'polypeptide(L)'
;AVLEGTASHEDGVWRFAGRWRLRWGDSVTSEFEWRSTDPTGTFDRPCAGLYEGYFHMLKPTGLARYEELELRLNFAENAEGGFNVEGDGKNDFGLFGIRGVVYTSRSFQIVKLASEPEWLGGAGGIARSQQWASEAFDLLRYTSGTPKSRWFRKPVAATVCVNRGHEVVWYSDVIKTPMDFQTLRDNLKNDQYGSP
;
A
#
# COMPACT_ATOMS: atom_id res chain seq x y z
N ALA A 1 5.48 5.17 -5.04
CA ALA A 1 5.96 5.93 -3.86
C ALA A 1 5.33 5.37 -2.59
N VAL A 2 6.06 5.39 -1.48
CA VAL A 2 5.63 4.87 -0.17
C VAL A 2 5.47 6.05 0.77
N LEU A 3 4.35 6.10 1.48
CA LEU A 3 3.96 7.17 2.39
C LEU A 3 3.69 6.56 3.76
N GLU A 4 4.35 7.11 4.78
CA GLU A 4 4.25 6.66 6.16
C GLU A 4 4.05 7.88 7.07
N GLY A 5 3.18 7.75 8.06
CA GLY A 5 2.84 8.87 8.92
C GLY A 5 1.72 8.58 9.89
N THR A 6 1.04 9.64 10.33
CA THR A 6 -0.05 9.59 11.29
C THR A 6 -1.27 10.34 10.78
N ALA A 7 -2.43 9.74 10.97
CA ALA A 7 -3.72 10.39 10.79
C ALA A 7 -4.13 11.09 12.09
N SER A 8 -4.60 12.33 12.00
CA SER A 8 -5.20 13.08 13.10
C SER A 8 -6.53 13.68 12.68
N HIS A 9 -7.35 14.00 13.67
CA HIS A 9 -8.63 14.68 13.47
C HIS A 9 -8.73 15.83 14.45
N GLU A 10 -8.78 17.05 13.92
CA GLU A 10 -8.84 18.30 14.68
C GLU A 10 -9.85 19.21 13.99
N ASP A 11 -10.75 19.84 14.76
CA ASP A 11 -11.72 20.82 14.27
C ASP A 11 -12.57 20.38 13.06
N GLY A 12 -12.96 19.10 13.02
CA GLY A 12 -13.76 18.54 11.93
C GLY A 12 -12.96 18.28 10.65
N VAL A 13 -11.63 18.27 10.72
CA VAL A 13 -10.74 18.02 9.59
C VAL A 13 -9.89 16.79 9.88
N TRP A 14 -9.97 15.80 8.99
CA TRP A 14 -9.02 14.70 8.94
C TRP A 14 -7.74 15.15 8.26
N ARG A 15 -6.60 14.84 8.87
CA ARG A 15 -5.26 15.17 8.36
C ARG A 15 -4.40 13.92 8.34
N PHE A 16 -3.83 13.61 7.18
CA PHE A 16 -2.81 12.60 6.98
C PHE A 16 -1.50 13.32 6.71
N ALA A 17 -0.55 13.23 7.63
CA ALA A 17 0.74 13.89 7.48
C ALA A 17 1.88 12.93 7.79
N GLY A 18 2.99 13.10 7.11
CA GLY A 18 4.15 12.26 7.32
C GLY A 18 5.24 12.47 6.29
N ARG A 19 5.96 11.39 6.02
CA ARG A 19 7.07 11.37 5.07
C ARG A 19 6.80 10.36 3.97
N TRP A 20 7.22 10.70 2.77
CA TRP A 20 7.18 9.80 1.64
C TRP A 20 8.57 9.54 1.09
N ARG A 21 8.75 8.38 0.46
CA ARG A 21 9.93 7.97 -0.29
C ARG A 21 9.52 7.37 -1.63
N LEU A 22 10.39 7.44 -2.63
CA LEU A 22 10.04 6.95 -3.97
C LEU A 22 9.92 5.43 -3.97
N ARG A 23 10.88 4.75 -3.32
CA ARG A 23 10.94 3.28 -3.19
C ARG A 23 11.04 2.83 -1.74
N TRP A 24 10.67 1.58 -1.48
CA TRP A 24 10.67 0.99 -0.12
C TRP A 24 12.03 1.07 0.59
N GLY A 25 13.14 0.98 -0.14
CA GLY A 25 14.50 1.01 0.41
C GLY A 25 15.18 2.38 0.45
N ASP A 26 14.52 3.44 -0.05
CA ASP A 26 15.15 4.76 -0.12
C ASP A 26 15.23 5.41 1.27
N SER A 27 16.40 5.94 1.62
CA SER A 27 16.61 6.73 2.84
C SER A 27 16.17 8.19 2.67
N VAL A 28 16.20 8.69 1.43
CA VAL A 28 15.76 10.04 1.10
C VAL A 28 14.25 10.09 1.18
N THR A 29 13.76 10.96 2.05
CA THR A 29 12.33 11.15 2.32
C THR A 29 11.99 12.62 2.25
N SER A 30 10.75 12.94 1.89
CA SER A 30 10.21 14.30 1.89
C SER A 30 8.86 14.34 2.58
N GLU A 31 8.46 15.50 3.08
CA GLU A 31 7.18 15.67 3.77
C GLU A 31 6.02 15.69 2.80
N PHE A 32 4.86 15.26 3.28
CA PHE A 32 3.59 15.43 2.59
C PHE A 32 2.46 15.60 3.61
N GLU A 33 1.34 16.08 3.12
CA GLU A 33 0.12 16.22 3.90
C GLU A 33 -1.10 16.17 3.01
N TRP A 34 -2.15 15.48 3.47
CA TRP A 34 -3.48 15.48 2.88
C TRP A 34 -4.51 15.81 3.95
N ARG A 35 -5.54 16.55 3.59
CA ARG A 35 -6.63 16.98 4.47
C ARG A 35 -7.97 16.81 3.81
N SER A 36 -8.97 16.41 4.59
CA SER A 36 -10.38 16.43 4.17
C SER A 36 -11.22 16.95 5.31
N THR A 37 -12.16 17.84 4.99
CA THR A 37 -13.21 18.23 5.94
C THR A 37 -14.14 17.04 6.13
N ASP A 38 -14.46 16.69 7.36
CA ASP A 38 -15.46 15.69 7.69
C ASP A 38 -16.84 16.36 7.77
N PRO A 39 -17.72 16.21 6.75
CA PRO A 39 -19.06 16.78 6.81
C PRO A 39 -19.95 16.05 7.84
N THR A 40 -19.56 14.87 8.31
CA THR A 40 -20.34 14.04 9.25
C THR A 40 -19.95 14.23 10.71
N GLY A 41 -18.78 14.80 10.98
CA GLY A 41 -18.30 15.10 12.34
C GLY A 41 -17.98 13.86 13.18
N THR A 42 -17.65 12.73 12.55
CA THR A 42 -17.34 11.48 13.25
C THR A 42 -15.84 11.37 13.52
N PHE A 43 -15.46 11.37 14.81
CA PHE A 43 -14.07 11.36 15.26
C PHE A 43 -13.39 9.99 15.19
N ASP A 44 -14.18 8.92 15.02
CA ASP A 44 -13.72 7.54 15.19
C ASP A 44 -13.12 6.94 13.91
N ARG A 45 -13.41 7.51 12.74
CA ARG A 45 -12.92 7.00 11.45
C ARG A 45 -12.56 8.13 10.47
N PRO A 46 -11.52 7.96 9.64
CA PRO A 46 -11.27 8.85 8.51
C PRO A 46 -12.49 8.98 7.59
N CYS A 47 -12.77 10.20 7.13
CA CYS A 47 -13.86 10.42 6.19
C CYS A 47 -13.45 10.00 4.78
N ALA A 48 -14.35 9.31 4.07
CA ALA A 48 -14.18 9.06 2.64
C ALA A 48 -14.55 10.31 1.84
N GLY A 49 -13.91 10.52 0.70
CA GLY A 49 -14.19 11.65 -0.18
C GLY A 49 -12.94 12.34 -0.70
N LEU A 50 -13.08 13.63 -0.99
CA LEU A 50 -12.03 14.46 -1.55
C LEU A 50 -11.04 14.89 -0.47
N TYR A 51 -9.77 14.68 -0.75
CA TYR A 51 -8.65 15.18 0.03
C TYR A 51 -7.88 16.20 -0.80
N GLU A 52 -7.46 17.26 -0.13
CA GLU A 52 -6.58 18.28 -0.68
C GLU A 52 -5.28 18.30 0.12
N GLY A 53 -4.18 18.56 -0.54
CA GLY A 53 -2.90 18.58 0.15
C GLY A 53 -1.72 18.81 -0.76
N TYR A 54 -0.56 18.37 -0.31
CA TYR A 54 0.68 18.58 -1.02
C TYR A 54 1.72 17.51 -0.68
N PHE A 55 2.74 17.44 -1.52
CA PHE A 55 3.99 16.79 -1.18
C PHE A 55 5.18 17.66 -1.58
N HIS A 56 6.26 17.55 -0.82
CA HIS A 56 7.54 18.11 -1.18
C HIS A 56 8.35 17.10 -1.99
N MET A 57 9.09 17.55 -2.99
CA MET A 57 10.03 16.73 -3.75
C MET A 57 11.35 17.49 -3.90
N LEU A 58 12.46 16.83 -3.52
CA LEU A 58 13.78 17.39 -3.72
C LEU A 58 14.15 17.32 -5.21
N LYS A 59 14.43 18.48 -5.80
CA LYS A 59 15.00 18.62 -7.15
C LYS A 59 16.46 19.06 -7.07
N PRO A 60 17.23 18.96 -8.17
CA PRO A 60 18.54 19.60 -8.26
C PRO A 60 18.52 21.10 -7.93
N THR A 61 17.41 21.78 -8.19
CA THR A 61 17.19 23.21 -7.94
C THR A 61 16.72 23.53 -6.51
N GLY A 62 16.53 22.52 -5.65
CA GLY A 62 16.00 22.68 -4.30
C GLY A 62 14.67 21.97 -4.06
N LEU A 63 14.08 22.21 -2.88
CA LEU A 63 12.80 21.62 -2.49
C LEU A 63 11.65 22.27 -3.24
N ALA A 64 10.87 21.48 -3.98
CA ALA A 64 9.67 21.94 -4.67
C ALA A 64 8.42 21.37 -3.99
N ARG A 65 7.37 22.17 -3.90
CA ARG A 65 6.05 21.77 -3.41
C ARG A 65 5.10 21.52 -4.57
N TYR A 66 4.31 20.46 -4.46
CA TYR A 66 3.32 20.05 -5.46
C TYR A 66 1.98 19.85 -4.78
N GLU A 67 0.95 20.52 -5.27
CA GLU A 67 -0.40 20.39 -4.75
C GLU A 67 -1.09 19.14 -5.31
N GLU A 68 -1.95 18.55 -4.49
CA GLU A 68 -2.79 17.40 -4.82
C GLU A 68 -4.22 17.72 -4.40
N LEU A 69 -4.99 18.26 -5.35
CA LEU A 69 -6.35 18.75 -5.10
C LEU A 69 -7.43 17.78 -5.61
N GLU A 70 -7.03 16.80 -6.42
CA GLU A 70 -7.93 15.81 -7.03
C GLU A 70 -7.77 14.42 -6.40
N LEU A 71 -7.37 14.33 -5.13
CA LEU A 71 -7.21 13.05 -4.44
C LEU A 71 -8.55 12.61 -3.84
N ARG A 72 -8.98 11.38 -4.11
CA ARG A 72 -10.13 10.75 -3.45
C ARG A 72 -9.70 9.51 -2.69
N LEU A 73 -10.12 9.42 -1.43
CA LEU A 73 -9.85 8.27 -0.56
C LEU A 73 -11.14 7.63 -0.07
N ASN A 74 -11.12 6.31 0.00
CA ASN A 74 -12.12 5.47 0.63
C ASN A 74 -11.46 4.59 1.68
N PHE A 75 -12.23 4.28 2.71
CA PHE A 75 -11.77 3.53 3.88
C PHE A 75 -12.74 2.39 4.16
N ALA A 76 -12.22 1.17 4.23
CA ALA A 76 -12.98 -0.02 4.58
C ALA A 76 -12.37 -0.67 5.83
N GLU A 77 -13.18 -0.93 6.86
CA GLU A 77 -12.71 -1.61 8.06
C GLU A 77 -12.09 -2.98 7.72
N ASN A 78 -10.98 -3.31 8.37
CA ASN A 78 -10.31 -4.59 8.20
C ASN A 78 -10.42 -5.46 9.46
N ALA A 79 -10.09 -6.74 9.32
CA ALA A 79 -10.19 -7.72 10.40
C ALA A 79 -9.27 -7.42 11.60
N GLU A 80 -8.28 -6.52 11.46
CA GLU A 80 -7.39 -6.08 12.54
C GLU A 80 -7.92 -4.83 13.30
N GLY A 81 -9.11 -4.35 12.94
CA GLY A 81 -9.74 -3.16 13.54
C GLY A 81 -9.22 -1.83 12.99
N GLY A 82 -8.33 -1.85 12.01
CA GLY A 82 -7.91 -0.67 11.25
C GLY A 82 -8.76 -0.47 10.00
N PHE A 83 -8.25 0.32 9.04
CA PHE A 83 -8.89 0.58 7.76
C PHE A 83 -7.96 0.25 6.61
N ASN A 84 -8.44 -0.51 5.63
CA ASN A 84 -7.85 -0.57 4.31
C ASN A 84 -8.17 0.74 3.58
N VAL A 85 -7.15 1.31 2.95
CA VAL A 85 -7.25 2.57 2.20
C VAL A 85 -7.16 2.26 0.73
N GLU A 86 -8.09 2.81 -0.02
CA GLU A 86 -8.08 2.79 -1.47
C GLU A 86 -8.48 4.15 -2.02
N GLY A 87 -7.90 4.53 -3.14
CA GLY A 87 -8.17 5.82 -3.73
C GLY A 87 -7.50 6.00 -5.06
N ASP A 88 -7.72 7.18 -5.63
CA ASP A 88 -7.18 7.61 -6.90
C ASP A 88 -7.05 9.14 -6.90
N GLY A 89 -6.24 9.66 -7.80
CA GLY A 89 -6.16 11.08 -8.01
C GLY A 89 -5.29 11.47 -9.17
N LYS A 90 -5.12 12.78 -9.32
CA LYS A 90 -4.37 13.40 -10.40
C LYS A 90 -3.51 14.54 -9.86
N ASN A 91 -2.30 14.65 -10.38
CA ASN A 91 -1.42 15.79 -10.16
C ASN A 91 -0.60 16.08 -11.43
N ASP A 92 0.39 16.98 -11.32
CA ASP A 92 1.28 17.38 -12.42
C ASP A 92 2.06 16.21 -13.07
N PHE A 93 2.13 15.06 -12.40
CA PHE A 93 2.82 13.85 -12.87
C PHE A 93 1.87 12.82 -13.51
N GLY A 94 0.57 13.11 -13.55
CA GLY A 94 -0.45 12.26 -14.16
C GLY A 94 -1.42 11.63 -13.15
N LEU A 95 -2.09 10.57 -13.60
CA LEU A 95 -3.02 9.80 -12.79
C LEU A 95 -2.28 8.84 -11.88
N PHE A 96 -2.82 8.65 -10.68
CA PHE A 96 -2.25 7.72 -9.71
C PHE A 96 -3.33 7.06 -8.87
N GLY A 97 -3.01 5.89 -8.34
CA GLY A 97 -3.82 5.11 -7.43
C GLY A 97 -3.21 5.10 -6.04
N ILE A 98 -4.05 4.98 -5.02
CA ILE A 98 -3.67 4.88 -3.62
C ILE A 98 -4.12 3.51 -3.09
N ARG A 99 -3.22 2.81 -2.39
CA ARG A 99 -3.53 1.58 -1.65
C ARG A 99 -2.76 1.57 -0.34
N GLY A 100 -3.36 1.14 0.76
CA GLY A 100 -2.65 1.09 2.02
C GLY A 100 -3.50 0.66 3.20
N VAL A 101 -2.98 0.95 4.39
CA VAL A 101 -3.64 0.64 5.66
C VAL A 101 -3.46 1.77 6.65
N VAL A 102 -4.52 2.08 7.38
CA VAL A 102 -4.49 2.88 8.62
C VAL A 102 -4.68 1.92 9.79
N TYR A 103 -3.73 1.92 10.72
CA TYR A 103 -3.77 1.09 11.92
C TYR A 103 -4.63 1.75 13.00
N THR A 104 -5.05 0.97 14.01
CA THR A 104 -5.80 1.46 15.18
C THR A 104 -5.05 2.54 15.97
N SER A 105 -3.72 2.55 15.92
CA SER A 105 -2.86 3.60 16.47
C SER A 105 -2.87 4.91 15.68
N ARG A 106 -3.68 5.01 14.61
CA ARG A 106 -3.72 6.09 13.62
C ARG A 106 -2.43 6.28 12.82
N SER A 107 -1.40 5.47 13.02
CA SER A 107 -0.30 5.38 12.06
C SER A 107 -0.81 4.75 10.77
N PHE A 108 -0.24 5.11 9.63
CA PHE A 108 -0.60 4.51 8.34
C PHE A 108 0.64 4.15 7.52
N GLN A 109 0.42 3.24 6.57
CA GLN A 109 1.37 2.90 5.52
C GLN A 109 0.61 2.79 4.20
N ILE A 110 0.93 3.70 3.28
CA ILE A 110 0.21 3.89 2.02
C ILE A 110 1.20 3.85 0.86
N VAL A 111 0.75 3.32 -0.26
CA VAL A 111 1.49 3.26 -1.51
C VAL A 111 0.72 4.07 -2.55
N LYS A 112 1.46 4.94 -3.22
CA LYS A 112 1.02 5.66 -4.41
C LYS A 112 1.58 4.97 -5.64
N LEU A 113 0.68 4.45 -6.47
CA LEU A 113 0.93 3.68 -7.68
C LEU A 113 0.66 4.57 -8.89
N ALA A 114 1.48 4.52 -9.93
CA ALA A 114 1.13 5.19 -11.19
C ALA A 114 -0.09 4.48 -11.80
N SER A 115 -1.13 5.22 -12.16
CA SER A 115 -2.30 4.66 -12.84
C SER A 115 -2.11 4.80 -14.34
N GLU A 116 -2.42 3.74 -15.09
CA GLU A 116 -2.46 3.84 -16.56
C GLU A 116 -3.68 4.66 -16.99
N PRO A 117 -3.54 5.57 -17.97
CA PRO A 117 -4.71 6.05 -18.70
C PRO A 117 -5.22 4.88 -19.56
N GLU A 118 -6.46 4.44 -19.32
CA GLU A 118 -7.11 3.30 -20.01
C GLU A 118 -7.22 3.43 -21.56
N TRP A 119 -6.70 4.50 -22.17
CA TRP A 119 -6.97 4.90 -23.56
C TRP A 119 -5.79 4.79 -24.54
N LEU A 120 -4.64 4.23 -24.18
CA LEU A 120 -3.53 4.04 -25.12
C LEU A 120 -2.96 2.62 -25.09
N GLY A 121 -3.68 1.70 -25.75
CA GLY A 121 -3.08 0.50 -26.28
C GLY A 121 -2.04 0.88 -27.35
N GLY A 122 -0.75 0.76 -27.03
CA GLY A 122 0.28 0.96 -28.06
C GLY A 122 1.71 1.16 -27.55
N ALA A 123 2.54 0.14 -27.77
CA ALA A 123 3.97 0.24 -28.10
C ALA A 123 4.99 0.67 -27.00
N GLY A 124 4.67 0.58 -25.71
CA GLY A 124 5.64 0.78 -24.61
C GLY A 124 5.95 -0.46 -23.74
N GLY A 125 5.40 -1.64 -24.10
CA GLY A 125 5.17 -2.74 -23.16
C GLY A 125 6.41 -3.46 -22.60
N ILE A 126 7.52 -3.52 -23.33
CA ILE A 126 8.66 -4.38 -22.92
C ILE A 126 9.53 -3.74 -21.82
N ALA A 127 9.64 -2.41 -21.80
CA ALA A 127 10.47 -1.71 -20.80
C ALA A 127 9.74 -1.47 -19.47
N ARG A 128 8.40 -1.35 -19.48
CA ARG A 128 7.58 -1.11 -18.28
C ARG A 128 7.03 -2.37 -17.61
N SER A 129 6.90 -3.50 -18.34
CA SER A 129 6.53 -4.79 -17.73
C SER A 129 7.54 -5.26 -16.68
N GLN A 130 8.80 -4.83 -16.75
CA GLN A 130 9.81 -5.13 -15.73
C GLN A 130 9.81 -4.15 -14.55
N GLN A 131 9.28 -2.93 -14.71
CA GLN A 131 9.35 -1.90 -13.67
C GLN A 131 8.48 -2.26 -12.46
N TRP A 132 7.23 -2.67 -12.70
CA TRP A 132 6.35 -3.08 -11.61
C TRP A 132 6.86 -4.36 -10.91
N ALA A 133 7.46 -5.29 -11.65
CA ALA A 133 8.05 -6.50 -11.08
C ALA A 133 9.22 -6.16 -10.14
N SER A 134 10.06 -5.20 -10.51
CA SER A 134 11.11 -4.65 -9.63
C SER A 134 10.52 -4.02 -8.36
N GLU A 135 9.45 -3.24 -8.49
CA GLU A 135 8.78 -2.62 -7.33
C GLU A 135 8.12 -3.66 -6.43
N ALA A 136 7.55 -4.72 -7.00
CA ALA A 136 7.00 -5.86 -6.27
C ALA A 136 8.10 -6.64 -5.53
N PHE A 137 9.29 -6.81 -6.11
CA PHE A 137 10.44 -7.38 -5.42
C PHE A 137 10.88 -6.53 -4.22
N ASP A 138 10.92 -5.21 -4.38
CA ASP A 138 11.28 -4.29 -3.30
C ASP A 138 10.25 -4.35 -2.16
N LEU A 139 8.96 -4.35 -2.49
CA LEU A 139 7.88 -4.53 -1.53
C LEU A 139 8.01 -5.88 -0.80
N LEU A 140 8.23 -6.96 -1.54
CA LEU A 140 8.36 -8.30 -0.98
C LEU A 140 9.58 -8.41 -0.07
N ARG A 141 10.71 -7.79 -0.45
CA ARG A 141 11.91 -7.74 0.38
C ARG A 141 11.66 -6.97 1.68
N TYR A 142 11.02 -5.80 1.59
CA TYR A 142 10.69 -4.98 2.75
C TYR A 142 9.75 -5.70 3.71
N THR A 143 8.62 -6.20 3.20
CA THR A 143 7.59 -6.90 3.98
C THR A 143 8.12 -8.17 4.64
N SER A 144 8.87 -9.01 3.91
CA SER A 144 9.50 -10.22 4.46
C SER A 144 10.64 -9.95 5.46
N GLY A 145 11.14 -8.72 5.52
CA GLY A 145 12.13 -8.27 6.49
C GLY A 145 11.55 -8.01 7.89
N THR A 146 10.25 -7.77 8.01
CA THR A 146 9.61 -7.38 9.28
C THR A 146 9.61 -8.53 10.32
N PRO A 147 9.64 -8.28 11.64
CA PRO A 147 9.59 -9.36 12.64
C PRO A 147 8.32 -10.20 12.57
N LYS A 148 7.17 -9.57 12.29
CA LYS A 148 5.86 -10.24 12.16
C LYS A 148 5.78 -11.17 10.94
N SER A 149 6.58 -10.92 9.91
CA SER A 149 6.61 -11.75 8.69
C SER A 149 7.07 -13.19 8.89
N ARG A 150 7.68 -13.53 10.04
CA ARG A 150 8.40 -14.82 10.23
C ARG A 150 7.56 -16.05 9.88
N TRP A 151 6.24 -15.98 10.08
CA TRP A 151 5.30 -17.08 9.81
C TRP A 151 4.95 -17.25 8.33
N PHE A 152 5.24 -16.25 7.51
CA PHE A 152 4.90 -16.20 6.08
C PHE A 152 6.15 -16.29 5.19
N ARG A 153 7.35 -16.48 5.77
CA ARG A 153 8.61 -16.47 5.00
C ARG A 153 8.81 -17.71 4.13
N LYS A 154 8.16 -18.83 4.46
CA LYS A 154 8.30 -20.12 3.81
C LYS A 154 6.94 -20.81 3.73
N PRO A 155 6.76 -21.78 2.81
CA PRO A 155 5.56 -22.58 2.74
C PRO A 155 5.31 -23.30 4.06
N VAL A 156 4.04 -23.37 4.47
CA VAL A 156 3.63 -24.23 5.59
C VAL A 156 3.84 -25.68 5.16
N ALA A 157 4.52 -26.48 5.99
CA ALA A 157 4.74 -27.88 5.68
C ALA A 157 3.40 -28.63 5.62
N ALA A 158 3.24 -29.53 4.64
CA ALA A 158 2.03 -30.33 4.47
C ALA A 158 1.71 -31.21 5.69
N THR A 159 2.70 -31.47 6.55
CA THR A 159 2.58 -32.24 7.78
C THR A 159 2.01 -31.44 8.96
N VAL A 160 1.71 -30.14 8.78
CA VAL A 160 1.12 -29.33 9.85
C VAL A 160 -0.34 -29.70 10.01
N CYS A 161 -0.73 -30.04 11.23
CA CYS A 161 -2.12 -30.30 11.61
C CYS A 161 -2.44 -29.70 12.98
N VAL A 162 -3.73 -29.53 13.25
CA VAL A 162 -4.25 -29.18 14.58
C VAL A 162 -5.02 -30.37 15.11
N ASN A 163 -4.70 -30.81 16.33
CA ASN A 163 -5.43 -31.86 17.02
C ASN A 163 -6.46 -31.23 17.98
N ARG A 164 -7.74 -31.57 17.81
CA ARG A 164 -8.86 -31.14 18.65
C ARG A 164 -9.54 -32.34 19.32
N GLY A 165 -8.76 -33.12 20.07
CA GLY A 165 -9.27 -34.20 20.94
C GLY A 165 -9.70 -35.46 20.18
N HIS A 166 -10.71 -35.34 19.31
CA HIS A 166 -11.23 -36.44 18.49
C HIS A 166 -11.01 -36.25 16.99
N GLU A 167 -10.44 -35.11 16.58
CA GLU A 167 -10.26 -34.76 15.17
C GLU A 167 -8.85 -34.21 14.92
N VAL A 168 -8.23 -34.69 13.85
CA VAL A 168 -6.98 -34.14 13.31
C VAL A 168 -7.33 -33.42 12.01
N VAL A 169 -7.16 -32.11 12.00
CA VAL A 169 -7.40 -31.28 10.81
C VAL A 169 -6.05 -30.91 10.21
N TRP A 170 -5.77 -31.42 9.01
CA TRP A 170 -4.54 -31.08 8.29
C TRP A 170 -4.66 -29.73 7.62
N TYR A 171 -3.55 -28.98 7.60
CA TYR A 171 -3.49 -27.69 6.95
C TYR A 171 -3.90 -27.77 5.46
N SER A 172 -3.48 -28.82 4.76
CA SER A 172 -3.82 -29.10 3.36
C SER A 172 -5.31 -29.38 3.12
N ASP A 173 -6.02 -29.84 4.14
CA ASP A 173 -7.45 -30.13 4.04
C ASP A 173 -8.28 -28.85 4.08
N VAL A 174 -7.74 -27.79 4.69
CA VAL A 174 -8.41 -26.50 4.86
C VAL A 174 -7.97 -25.49 3.80
N ILE A 175 -6.65 -25.34 3.60
CA ILE A 175 -6.09 -24.32 2.70
C ILE A 175 -5.74 -24.95 1.35
N LYS A 176 -6.51 -24.58 0.32
CA LYS A 176 -6.41 -25.18 -1.03
C LYS A 176 -5.31 -24.58 -1.90
N THR A 177 -5.04 -23.30 -1.73
CA THR A 177 -4.01 -22.57 -2.49
C THR A 177 -3.09 -21.86 -1.50
N PRO A 178 -2.19 -22.60 -0.83
CA PRO A 178 -1.25 -22.02 0.12
C PRO A 178 -0.32 -21.03 -0.58
N MET A 179 0.05 -19.96 0.13
CA MET A 179 0.92 -18.91 -0.37
C MET A 179 1.81 -18.38 0.73
N ASP A 180 3.02 -17.97 0.37
CA ASP A 180 4.04 -17.43 1.28
C ASP A 180 5.04 -16.56 0.50
N PHE A 181 5.89 -15.81 1.22
CA PHE A 181 6.85 -14.88 0.61
C PHE A 181 7.93 -15.55 -0.23
N GLN A 182 8.29 -16.81 0.03
CA GLN A 182 9.21 -17.55 -0.84
C GLN A 182 8.51 -17.91 -2.15
N THR A 183 7.29 -18.43 -2.09
CA THR A 183 6.48 -18.72 -3.30
C THR A 183 6.23 -17.46 -4.13
N LEU A 184 5.82 -16.34 -3.52
CA LEU A 184 5.65 -15.06 -4.22
C LEU A 184 6.95 -14.60 -4.91
N ARG A 185 8.10 -14.78 -4.25
CA ARG A 185 9.42 -14.42 -4.79
C ARG A 185 9.77 -15.27 -6.00
N ASP A 186 9.53 -16.57 -5.92
CA ASP A 186 9.86 -17.50 -6.99
C ASP A 186 8.92 -17.29 -8.19
N ASN A 187 7.64 -17.02 -7.95
CA ASN A 187 6.68 -16.66 -8.99
C ASN A 187 7.06 -15.35 -9.72
N LEU A 188 7.46 -14.31 -8.98
CA LEU A 188 7.98 -13.06 -9.57
C LEU A 188 9.26 -13.29 -10.38
N LYS A 189 10.17 -14.16 -9.91
CA LYS A 189 11.42 -14.46 -10.63
C LYS A 189 11.17 -15.22 -11.93
N ASN A 190 10.15 -16.06 -11.92
CA ASN A 190 9.79 -16.93 -13.04
C ASN A 190 8.72 -16.31 -13.96
N ASP A 191 8.45 -14.99 -13.83
CA ASP A 191 7.49 -14.24 -14.65
C ASP A 191 6.09 -14.87 -14.68
N GLN A 192 5.64 -15.41 -13.53
CA GLN A 192 4.33 -16.08 -13.42
C GLN A 192 3.16 -15.11 -13.20
N TYR A 193 3.43 -13.81 -13.17
CA TYR A 193 2.44 -12.77 -12.97
C TYR A 193 2.34 -11.93 -14.25
N GLY A 194 1.17 -11.94 -14.88
CA GLY A 194 0.93 -11.19 -16.12
C GLY A 194 0.72 -9.69 -15.92
N SER A 195 0.50 -9.25 -14.69
CA SER A 195 0.24 -7.86 -14.33
C SER A 195 0.57 -7.62 -12.84
N PRO A 196 0.69 -6.35 -12.40
CA PRO A 196 0.69 -5.98 -10.99
C PRO A 196 -0.51 -6.52 -10.20
#